data_AF-A0A0F5Q3Z3-F1
#
_entry.id   AF-A0A0F5Q3Z3-F1
#
_cell.length_a   1.000
_cell.length_b   1.000
_cell.length_c   1.000
_cell.angle_alpha   90.00
_cell.angle_beta   90.00
_cell.angle_gamma   90.00
#
_symmetry.space_group_name_H-M   'P 1'
#
loop_
_entity.id
_entity.type
_entity.pdbx_description
1 polymer ?
#
loop_
_entity_poly.entity_id
_entity_poly.type
_entity_poly.pdbx_seq_one_letter_code
_entity_poly.pdbx_strand_id
1 'polypeptide(L)' 'MTQDNTLQIKLRLKSGNGPTANWHWEVLDSTGKVLKTGSAVGPEHKAFATARIAKEKLEQSASR' A
#
# COMPACT_ATOMS: atom_id res chain seq x y z
N MET A 1 7.50 2.49 -24.91
CA MET A 1 7.02 1.27 -24.22
C MET A 1 7.14 1.56 -22.74
N THR A 2 6.05 1.93 -22.07
CA THR A 2 6.03 2.24 -20.64
C THR A 2 6.25 0.94 -19.88
N GLN A 3 7.41 0.83 -19.22
CA GLN A 3 7.73 -0.24 -18.31
C GLN A 3 6.67 -0.18 -17.20
N ASP A 4 5.73 -1.12 -17.23
CA ASP A 4 4.63 -1.24 -16.27
C ASP A 4 5.21 -1.72 -14.93
N ASN A 5 5.95 -0.85 -14.26
CA ASN A 5 6.43 -1.05 -12.90
C ASN A 5 5.28 -0.81 -11.92
N THR A 6 4.09 -1.32 -12.25
CA THR A 6 2.84 -1.00 -11.57
C THR A 6 2.80 -1.77 -10.27
N LEU A 7 3.39 -1.20 -9.23
CA LEU A 7 3.20 -1.69 -7.89
C LEU A 7 1.71 -1.59 -7.54
N GLN A 8 1.13 -2.71 -7.09
CA GLN A 8 -0.26 -2.80 -6.70
C GLN A 8 -0.41 -2.53 -5.20
N ILE A 9 -1.45 -1.80 -4.82
CA ILE A 9 -1.79 -1.57 -3.43
C ILE A 9 -3.00 -2.43 -3.10
N LYS A 10 -2.84 -3.32 -2.13
CA LYS A 10 -3.92 -4.14 -1.59
C LYS A 10 -4.25 -3.68 -0.19
N LEU A 11 -5.52 -3.37 0.05
CA LEU A 11 -6.05 -3.01 1.35
C LEU A 11 -6.87 -4.15 1.91
N ARG A 12 -6.71 -4.41 3.20
CA ARG A 12 -7.49 -5.39 3.94
C ARG A 12 -7.89 -4.81 5.27
N LEU A 13 -9.20 -4.74 5.53
CA LEU A 13 -9.70 -4.39 6.85
C LEU A 13 -9.30 -5.51 7.83
N LYS A 14 -8.48 -5.16 8.83
CA LYS A 14 -8.00 -6.12 9.82
C LYS A 14 -8.96 -6.22 11.01
N SER A 15 -9.48 -5.09 11.47
CA SER A 15 -10.41 -5.03 12.61
C SER A 15 -11.05 -3.64 12.73
N GLY A 16 -12.22 -3.55 13.35
CA GLY A 16 -12.91 -2.29 13.62
C GLY A 16 -13.78 -1.79 12.46
N ASN A 17 -14.57 -0.75 12.73
CA ASN A 17 -15.44 -0.12 11.75
C ASN A 17 -15.38 1.41 11.93
N GLY A 18 -15.33 2.16 10.83
CA GLY A 18 -15.28 3.63 10.88
C GLY A 18 -13.93 4.23 11.35
N PRO A 19 -13.91 5.27 12.21
CA PRO A 19 -12.71 6.05 12.54
C PRO A 19 -11.67 5.29 13.38
N THR A 20 -12.03 4.15 13.96
CA THR A 20 -11.14 3.24 14.69
C THR A 20 -10.79 1.98 13.89
N ALA A 21 -11.21 1.91 12.62
CA ALA A 21 -10.89 0.80 11.75
C ALA A 21 -9.37 0.69 11.57
N ASN A 22 -8.84 -0.51 11.71
CA ASN A 22 -7.44 -0.80 11.43
C ASN A 22 -7.36 -1.50 10.07
N TRP A 23 -6.74 -0.81 9.13
CA TRP A 23 -6.52 -1.29 7.78
C TRP A 23 -5.09 -1.77 7.65
N HIS A 24 -4.95 -3.02 7.23
CA HIS A 24 -3.70 -3.54 6.76
C HIS A 24 -3.54 -3.19 5.28
N TRP A 25 -2.36 -2.73 4.88
CA TRP A 25 -2.05 -2.44 3.50
C TRP A 25 -0.77 -3.15 3.09
N GLU A 26 -0.76 -3.59 1.84
CA GLU A 26 0.33 -4.33 1.23
C GLU A 26 0.61 -3.72 -0.14
N VAL A 27 1.89 -3.47 -0.42
CA VAL A 27 2.40 -3.04 -1.72
C VAL A 27 3.01 -4.27 -2.36
N LEU A 28 2.40 -4.72 -3.45
CA LEU A 28 2.83 -5.85 -4.23
C LEU A 28 3.50 -5.38 -5.51
N ASP A 29 4.47 -6.14 -5.98
CA ASP A 29 5.04 -5.99 -7.30
C ASP A 29 4.07 -6.51 -8.38
N SER A 30 4.38 -6.23 -9.64
CA SER A 30 3.78 -6.80 -10.85
C SER A 30 3.69 -8.33 -10.83
N THR A 31 4.60 -8.99 -10.12
CA THR A 31 4.65 -10.45 -9.93
C THR A 31 3.75 -10.96 -8.81
N GLY A 32 3.06 -10.08 -8.09
CA GLY A 32 2.28 -10.41 -6.90
C GLY A 32 3.13 -10.64 -5.65
N LYS A 33 4.43 -10.35 -5.69
CA LYS A 33 5.31 -10.41 -4.52
C LYS A 33 5.07 -9.21 -3.61
N VAL A 34 4.82 -9.45 -2.33
CA VAL A 34 4.73 -8.38 -1.33
C VAL A 34 6.11 -7.75 -1.12
N LEU A 35 6.26 -6.49 -1.53
CA LEU A 35 7.49 -5.71 -1.35
C LEU A 35 7.47 -4.94 -0.05
N LYS A 36 6.28 -4.50 0.40
CA LYS A 36 6.12 -3.73 1.63
C LYS A 36 4.74 -3.94 2.22
N THR A 37 4.65 -3.93 3.54
CA THR A 37 3.37 -3.98 4.26
C THR A 37 3.35 -2.96 5.37
N GLY A 38 2.16 -2.55 5.78
CA GLY A 38 1.97 -1.76 6.97
C GLY A 38 0.53 -1.83 7.47
N SER A 39 0.25 -1.11 8.54
CA SER A 39 -1.09 -0.98 9.08
C SER A 39 -1.37 0.49 9.38
N ALA A 40 -2.61 0.92 9.20
CA ALA A 40 -3.05 2.28 9.46
C ALA A 40 -4.40 2.25 10.18
N VAL A 41 -4.49 3.00 11.27
CA VAL A 41 -5.74 3.18 12.02
C VAL A 41 -6.46 4.41 11.45
N GLY A 42 -7.74 4.25 11.12
CA GLY A 42 -8.58 5.28 10.54
C GLY A 42 -9.42 4.78 9.35
N PRO A 43 -10.08 5.70 8.64
CA PRO A 43 -10.84 5.37 7.45
C PRO A 43 -9.97 4.86 6.29
N GLU A 44 -10.58 4.10 5.38
CA GLU A 44 -9.89 3.42 4.26
C GLU A 44 -8.97 4.34 3.45
N HIS A 45 -9.42 5.55 3.12
CA HIS A 45 -8.63 6.51 2.33
C HIS A 45 -7.31 6.93 3.02
N LYS A 46 -7.24 6.96 4.36
CA LYS A 46 -5.98 7.23 5.07
C LYS A 46 -5.01 6.07 4.95
N ALA A 47 -5.52 4.85 5.03
CA ALA A 47 -4.73 3.65 4.82
C ALA A 47 -4.20 3.59 3.38
N PHE A 48 -5.04 3.91 2.39
CA PHE A 48 -4.62 4.02 1.00
C PHE A 48 -3.55 5.09 0.78
N ALA A 49 -3.73 6.29 1.35
CA ALA A 49 -2.74 7.37 1.24
C ALA A 49 -1.37 6.95 1.82
N THR A 50 -1.38 6.24 2.94
CA THR A 50 -0.14 5.72 3.57
C THR A 50 0.53 4.68 2.68
N ALA A 51 -0.24 3.74 2.14
CA ALA A 51 0.26 2.72 1.21
C ALA A 51 0.80 3.34 -0.08
N ARG A 52 0.15 4.39 -0.59
CA ARG A 52 0.60 5.14 -1.77
C ARG A 52 1.94 5.84 -1.54
N ILE A 53 2.10 6.54 -0.42
CA ILE A 53 3.38 7.17 -0.07
C ILE A 53 4.48 6.10 0.05
N ALA A 54 4.15 4.94 0.65
CA ALA A 54 5.07 3.83 0.76
C ALA A 54 5.46 3.25 -0.62
N LYS A 55 4.49 3.12 -1.53
CA LYS A 55 4.69 2.74 -2.93
C LYS A 55 5.62 3.74 -3.63
N GLU A 56 5.30 5.03 -3.60
CA GLU A 56 6.07 6.09 -4.27
C GLU A 56 7.52 6.14 -3.77
N LYS A 57 7.74 5.99 -2.45
CA LYS A 57 9.08 5.88 -1.88
C LYS A 57 9.83 4.63 -2.35
N LEU A 58 9.12 3.52 -2.53
CA LEU A 58 9.69 2.27 -3.02
C LEU A 58 10.14 2.42 -4.48
N GLU A 59 9.31 3.05 -5.32
CA GLU A 59 9.63 3.34 -6.73
C GLU A 59 10.83 4.28 -6.86
N GLN A 60 10.91 5.31 -6.01
CA GLN A 60 12.08 6.20 -5.95
C GLN A 60 13.35 5.48 -5.49
N SER A 61 13.23 4.55 -4.54
CA SER A 61 14.38 3.80 -4.01
C SER A 61 14.86 2.72 -4.97
N ALA A 62 13.98 2.17 -5.80
CA ALA A 62 14.32 1.17 -6.82
C ALA A 62 14.98 1.78 -8.08
N SER A 63 14.90 3.10 -8.24
CA SER A 63 15.46 3.82 -9.41
C SER A 63 16.85 4.45 -9.14
N ARG A 64 17.50 4.13 -8.01
CA ARG A 64 18.87 4.56 -7.66
C ARG A 64 19.81 3.36 -7.63
#